data_AF-A0A914JGN1-F1
#
_entry.id   AF-A0A914JGN1-F1
#
_cell.length_a   1.000
_cell.length_b   1.000
_cell.length_c   1.000
_cell.angle_alpha   90.00
_cell.angle_beta   90.00
_cell.angle_gamma   90.00
#
_symmetry.space_group_name_H-M   'P 1'
#
loop_
_entity.id
_entity.type
_entity.pdbx_description
1 polymer ?
#
loop_
_entity_poly.entity_id
_entity_poly.type
_entity_poly.pdbx_seq_one_letter_code
_entity_poly.pdbx_strand_id
1 'polypeptide(L)'
;MLLVRAPTHLTVRFVSAAPSVTTGIEHAIKFKEIGKRYQQDFKDYKCSDYLHYNRLSFYDFETKMSASRVPQPTNKKPDVMPQVKQQK
;
A
#
# COMPACT_ATOMS: atom_id res chain seq x y z
N MET A 1 60.97 -45.77 -23.99
CA MET A 1 60.52 -44.89 -22.89
C MET A 1 60.01 -43.59 -23.49
N LEU A 2 58.90 -43.08 -22.95
CA LEU A 2 57.96 -42.11 -23.52
C LEU A 2 58.56 -40.70 -23.71
N LEU A 3 58.40 -40.12 -24.91
CA LEU A 3 58.53 -38.67 -25.11
C LEU A 3 57.13 -38.04 -25.02
N VAL A 4 56.86 -37.36 -23.91
CA VAL A 4 55.56 -36.74 -23.58
C VAL A 4 55.37 -35.47 -24.41
N ARG A 5 54.28 -35.39 -25.19
CA ARG A 5 53.87 -34.18 -25.93
C ARG A 5 53.35 -33.11 -24.96
N ALA A 6 53.81 -31.87 -25.14
CA ALA A 6 53.37 -30.70 -24.36
C ALA A 6 51.89 -30.33 -24.64
N PRO A 7 51.12 -29.86 -23.64
CA PRO A 7 49.76 -29.38 -23.85
C PRO A 7 49.78 -27.96 -24.43
N THR A 8 49.29 -27.80 -25.65
CA THR A 8 48.96 -26.49 -26.22
C THR A 8 47.66 -25.98 -25.58
N HIS A 9 47.77 -25.05 -24.64
CA HIS A 9 46.60 -24.34 -24.11
C HIS A 9 46.01 -23.44 -25.21
N LEU A 10 44.98 -23.93 -25.89
CA LEU A 10 44.09 -23.11 -26.72
C LEU A 10 43.24 -22.23 -25.78
N THR A 11 43.75 -21.05 -25.44
CA THR A 11 42.94 -19.99 -24.81
C THR A 11 41.97 -19.43 -25.84
N VAL A 12 40.76 -19.97 -25.87
CA VAL A 12 39.63 -19.39 -26.61
C VAL A 12 39.26 -18.07 -25.93
N ARG A 13 39.63 -16.95 -26.56
CA ARG A 13 39.13 -15.62 -26.16
C ARG A 13 37.66 -15.52 -26.57
N PHE A 14 36.76 -15.76 -25.64
CA PHE A 14 35.34 -15.45 -25.82
C PHE A 14 35.16 -13.93 -25.77
N VAL A 15 35.14 -13.29 -26.94
CA VAL A 15 34.74 -11.88 -27.06
C VAL A 15 33.21 -11.86 -27.10
N SER A 16 32.60 -11.43 -26.01
CA SER A 16 31.15 -11.25 -25.95
C SER A 16 30.76 -10.05 -26.81
N ALA A 17 29.80 -10.25 -27.73
CA ALA A 17 29.20 -9.18 -28.53
C ALA A 17 28.15 -8.37 -27.74
N ALA A 18 27.95 -8.67 -26.45
CA ALA A 18 27.00 -7.96 -25.62
C ALA A 18 27.46 -6.50 -25.43
N PRO A 19 26.58 -5.51 -25.64
CA PRO A 19 26.89 -4.11 -25.38
C PRO A 19 27.37 -3.92 -23.93
N SER A 20 28.37 -3.07 -23.71
CA SER A 20 28.82 -2.70 -22.34
C SER A 20 27.79 -1.85 -21.57
N VAL A 21 26.68 -1.50 -22.22
CA VAL A 21 25.61 -0.68 -21.68
C VAL A 21 24.51 -1.56 -21.09
N THR A 22 23.89 -1.09 -20.02
CA THR A 22 22.86 -1.86 -19.30
C THR A 22 21.64 -2.09 -20.18
N THR A 23 21.19 -3.34 -20.30
CA THR A 23 20.10 -3.77 -21.21
C THR A 23 18.71 -3.71 -20.55
N GLY A 24 18.55 -2.99 -19.44
CA GLY A 24 17.30 -2.94 -18.67
C GLY A 24 17.07 -4.15 -17.75
N ILE A 25 17.52 -5.34 -18.16
CA ILE A 25 17.46 -6.58 -17.36
C ILE A 25 18.24 -6.41 -16.05
N GLU A 26 19.44 -5.83 -16.14
CA GLU A 26 20.29 -5.46 -15.00
C GLU A 26 19.52 -4.65 -13.94
N HIS A 27 18.72 -3.68 -14.41
CA HIS A 27 17.95 -2.77 -13.57
C HIS A 27 16.76 -3.48 -12.95
N ALA A 28 16.05 -4.30 -13.71
CA ALA A 28 14.95 -5.11 -13.20
C ALA A 28 15.42 -6.11 -12.11
N ILE A 29 16.59 -6.73 -12.29
CA ILE A 29 17.20 -7.61 -11.30
C ILE A 29 17.55 -6.82 -10.04
N LYS A 30 18.23 -5.67 -10.16
CA LYS A 30 18.56 -4.80 -9.02
C LYS A 30 17.33 -4.29 -8.29
N PHE A 31 16.28 -3.86 -9.00
CA PHE A 31 15.03 -3.42 -8.40
C PHE A 31 14.33 -4.56 -7.65
N LYS A 32 14.37 -5.79 -8.17
CA LYS A 32 13.87 -6.97 -7.48
C LYS A 32 14.66 -7.26 -6.20
N GLU A 33 15.98 -7.11 -6.23
CA GLU A 33 16.84 -7.28 -5.04
C GLU A 33 16.61 -6.20 -3.98
N ILE A 34 16.46 -4.93 -4.39
CA ILE A 34 16.11 -3.82 -3.51
C ILE A 34 14.71 -4.03 -2.92
N GLY A 35 13.73 -4.39 -3.76
CA GLY A 35 12.35 -4.65 -3.34
C GLY A 35 12.21 -5.81 -2.35
N LYS A 36 13.11 -6.81 -2.39
CA LYS A 36 13.18 -7.86 -1.35
C LYS A 36 13.55 -7.32 0.04
N ARG A 37 14.34 -6.25 0.12
CA ARG A 37 14.73 -5.62 1.40
C ARG A 37 13.66 -4.70 1.97
N TYR A 38 12.83 -4.12 1.11
CA TYR A 38 11.73 -3.20 1.47
C TYR A 38 10.36 -3.84 1.22
N GLN A 39 10.22 -5.15 1.46
CA GLN A 39 8.90 -5.78 1.37
C GLN A 39 7.98 -5.14 2.42
N GLN A 40 6.86 -4.63 1.94
CA GLN A 40 5.80 -4.12 2.80
C GLN A 40 5.31 -5.27 3.68
N ASP A 41 5.42 -5.12 5.00
CA ASP A 41 4.78 -6.07 5.89
C ASP A 41 3.27 -5.89 5.76
N PHE A 42 2.53 -6.98 5.53
CA PHE A 42 1.06 -6.90 5.49
C PHE A 42 0.48 -6.51 6.86
N LYS A 43 1.25 -6.68 7.94
CA LYS A 43 0.93 -6.13 9.26
C LYS A 43 0.97 -4.59 9.29
N ASP A 44 1.60 -3.94 8.33
CA ASP A 44 1.59 -2.48 8.22
C ASP A 44 0.28 -1.91 7.67
N TYR A 45 -0.69 -2.75 7.31
CA TYR A 45 -1.99 -2.25 6.91
C TYR A 45 -2.68 -1.54 8.10
N LYS A 46 -2.65 -0.21 8.09
CA LYS A 46 -3.02 0.64 9.23
C LYS A 46 -4.51 0.65 9.56
N CYS A 47 -5.35 0.13 8.68
CA CYS A 47 -6.81 0.17 8.82
C CYS A 47 -7.40 -1.22 9.14
N SER A 48 -6.83 -1.99 10.05
CA SER A 48 -7.44 -3.26 10.48
C SER A 48 -8.68 -3.09 11.36
N ASP A 49 -8.88 -1.89 11.93
CA ASP A 49 -9.87 -1.66 12.99
C ASP A 49 -11.31 -1.86 12.54
N TYR A 50 -11.61 -1.63 11.25
CA TYR A 50 -12.97 -1.81 10.72
C TYR A 50 -13.46 -3.25 10.79
N LEU A 51 -12.55 -4.24 10.83
CA LEU A 51 -12.91 -5.66 10.94
C LEU A 51 -13.60 -5.99 12.27
N HIS A 52 -13.39 -5.15 13.29
CA HIS A 52 -13.96 -5.33 14.63
C HIS A 52 -15.27 -4.56 14.82
N TYR A 53 -15.78 -3.89 13.80
CA TYR A 53 -16.99 -3.09 13.92
C TYR A 53 -18.24 -3.98 13.91
N ASN A 54 -19.06 -3.82 14.95
CA ASN A 54 -20.42 -4.33 14.99
C ASN A 54 -21.40 -3.31 14.36
N ARG A 55 -22.66 -3.72 14.14
CA ARG A 55 -23.73 -2.89 13.57
C ARG A 55 -23.96 -1.56 14.32
N LEU A 56 -23.68 -1.52 15.62
CA LEU A 56 -23.97 -0.41 16.52
C LEU A 56 -22.73 0.46 16.83
N SER A 57 -21.55 0.10 16.34
CA SER A 57 -20.28 0.79 16.64
C SER A 57 -20.38 2.29 16.38
N PHE A 58 -21.09 2.67 15.31
CA PHE A 58 -21.36 4.07 15.00
C PHE A 58 -22.04 4.83 16.16
N TYR A 59 -23.08 4.25 16.76
CA TYR A 59 -23.81 4.86 17.87
C TYR A 59 -22.99 4.89 19.16
N ASP A 60 -22.14 3.89 19.39
CA ASP A 60 -21.21 3.88 20.52
C ASP A 60 -20.22 5.05 20.42
N PHE A 61 -19.69 5.30 19.22
CA PHE A 61 -18.81 6.44 18.97
C PHE A 61 -19.54 7.78 19.06
N GLU A 62 -20.77 7.88 18.53
CA GLU A 62 -21.63 9.07 18.70
C GLU A 62 -21.84 9.41 20.18
N THR A 63 -22.18 8.40 20.99
CA THR A 63 -22.41 8.58 22.42
C THR A 63 -21.15 9.08 23.12
N LYS A 64 -19.98 8.51 22.83
CA LYS A 64 -18.69 8.95 23.38
C LYS A 64 -18.33 10.38 22.94
N MET A 65 -18.57 10.70 21.69
CA MET A 65 -18.26 12.02 21.12
C MET A 65 -19.23 13.11 21.63
N SER A 66 -20.48 12.75 21.94
CA SER A 66 -21.52 13.70 22.36
C SER A 66 -21.09 14.60 23.54
N ALA A 67 -20.35 14.04 24.49
CA ALA A 67 -19.85 14.77 25.66
C ALA A 67 -18.81 15.85 25.32
N SER A 68 -18.11 15.72 24.20
CA SER A 68 -17.07 16.67 23.77
C SER A 68 -17.59 17.69 22.76
N ARG A 69 -18.86 17.60 22.34
CA ARG A 69 -19.44 18.50 21.34
C ARG A 69 -19.83 19.84 21.95
N VAL A 70 -19.60 20.89 21.19
CA VAL A 70 -20.11 22.23 21.50
C VAL A 70 -21.64 22.23 21.35
N PRO A 71 -22.38 22.98 22.18
CA PRO A 71 -23.82 23.15 22.02
C PRO A 71 -24.17 23.64 20.61
N GLN A 72 -25.23 23.09 20.04
CA GLN A 72 -25.74 23.52 18.74
C GLN A 72 -26.23 24.97 18.81
N PRO A 73 -26.00 25.78 17.76
CA PRO A 73 -26.55 27.13 17.69
C PRO A 73 -28.08 27.06 17.72
N THR A 74 -28.71 27.96 18.48
CA THR A 74 -30.18 28.00 18.60
C THR A 74 -30.72 29.39 18.29
N ASN A 75 -31.82 29.43 17.53
CA ASN A 75 -32.62 30.63 17.30
C ASN A 75 -33.53 30.93 18.51
N LYS A 76 -33.47 30.13 19.60
CA LYS A 76 -34.32 30.21 20.80
C LYS A 76 -35.83 30.17 20.53
N LYS A 77 -36.23 29.90 19.29
CA LYS A 77 -37.63 29.78 18.88
C LYS A 77 -37.96 28.29 18.77
N PRO A 78 -39.11 27.84 19.31
CA PRO A 78 -39.58 26.49 19.08
C PRO A 78 -39.82 26.30 17.58
N ASP A 79 -39.62 25.07 17.10
CA ASP A 79 -39.96 24.71 15.73
C ASP A 79 -41.46 24.90 15.51
N VAL A 80 -41.83 25.51 14.39
CA VAL A 80 -43.23 25.80 14.06
C VAL A 80 -43.73 24.68 13.16
N MET A 81 -44.73 23.94 13.62
CA MET A 81 -45.33 22.86 12.85
C MET A 81 -45.82 23.37 11.47
N PRO A 82 -45.44 22.72 10.35
CA PRO A 82 -45.88 23.13 9.03
C PRO A 82 -47.41 23.09 8.93
N GLN A 83 -48.01 24.19 8.48
CA GLN A 83 -49.46 24.26 8.24
C GLN A 83 -49.76 23.71 6.85
N VAL A 84 -50.40 22.53 6.79
CA VAL A 84 -50.89 21.96 5.53
C VAL A 84 -52.25 22.59 5.21
N LYS A 85 -52.38 23.25 4.06
CA LYS A 85 -53.68 23.70 3.56
C LYS A 85 -54.51 22.46 3.20
N GLN A 86 -55.65 22.27 3.85
CA GLN A 86 -56.61 21.26 3.41
C GLN A 86 -57.19 21.71 2.06
N GLN A 87 -57.03 20.89 1.03
CA GLN A 87 -57.75 21.06 -0.23
C GLN A 87 -59.25 20.82 0.05
N LYS A 88 -60.07 21.85 -0.16
CA LYS A 88 -61.53 21.75 -0.17
C LYS A 88 -62.01 21.31 -1.54
#